data_AF-A0A3S0VFA3-F1
#
_entry.id   AF-A0A3S0VFA3-F1
#
_cell.length_a   1.000
_cell.length_b   1.000
_cell.length_c   1.000
_cell.angle_alpha   90.00
_cell.angle_beta   90.00
_cell.angle_gamma   90.00
#
_symmetry.space_group_name_H-M   'P 1'
#
loop_
_entity.id
_entity.type
_entity.pdbx_description
1 polymer ?
#
loop_
_entity_poly.entity_id
_entity_poly.type
_entity_poly.pdbx_seq_one_letter_code
_entity_poly.pdbx_strand_id
1 'polypeptide(L)'
;MISEVDFQIPLNNRKANIIEINANSLVTRHLTDEVKIDKNGAFETSIDRNLLKLAVIERHHMTHNIGLGIVKGLGLTSRAIATTVSHDSHNLINAGANDADMLAAAEVISAIQGGVVIISHGKILAALELPLAG
;
A
#
# COMPACT_ATOMS: atom_id res chain seq x y z
N MET A 1 11.95 -12.70 -1.51
CA MET A 1 12.27 -11.25 -1.60
C MET A 1 11.16 -10.62 -2.42
N ILE A 2 10.52 -9.57 -1.92
CA ILE A 2 9.46 -8.85 -2.65
C ILE A 2 10.08 -7.94 -3.72
N SER A 3 9.28 -7.59 -4.72
CA SER A 3 9.66 -6.78 -5.88
C SER A 3 8.48 -5.93 -6.35
N GLU A 4 8.70 -5.04 -7.33
CA GLU A 4 7.64 -4.18 -7.85
C GLU A 4 6.45 -4.95 -8.45
N VAL A 5 6.69 -6.17 -8.96
CA VAL A 5 5.61 -6.99 -9.54
C VAL A 5 4.61 -7.46 -8.49
N ASP A 6 5.04 -7.58 -7.24
CA ASP A 6 4.21 -8.05 -6.13
C ASP A 6 3.16 -7.01 -5.71
N PHE A 7 3.28 -5.76 -6.19
CA PHE A 7 2.31 -4.69 -5.99
C PHE A 7 1.36 -4.50 -7.18
N GLN A 8 1.51 -5.28 -8.26
CA GLN A 8 0.61 -5.18 -9.40
C GLN A 8 -0.75 -5.82 -9.08
N ILE A 9 -1.82 -5.14 -9.47
CA ILE A 9 -3.20 -5.61 -9.30
C ILE A 9 -3.78 -5.88 -10.68
N PRO A 10 -3.68 -7.10 -11.23
CA PRO A 10 -4.23 -7.43 -12.52
C PRO A 10 -5.75 -7.27 -12.52
N LEU A 11 -6.29 -6.64 -13.57
CA LEU A 11 -7.72 -6.43 -13.72
C LEU A 11 -8.20 -6.95 -15.07
N ASN A 12 -9.29 -7.73 -15.05
CA ASN A 12 -9.90 -8.27 -16.27
C ASN A 12 -10.74 -7.23 -17.02
N ASN A 13 -11.21 -6.19 -16.32
CA ASN A 13 -11.99 -5.09 -16.87
C ASN A 13 -11.81 -3.84 -16.00
N ARG A 14 -12.33 -2.70 -16.46
CA ARG A 14 -12.16 -1.41 -15.79
C ARG A 14 -12.98 -1.24 -14.51
N LYS A 15 -13.83 -2.18 -14.11
CA LYS A 15 -14.66 -2.07 -12.91
C LYS A 15 -14.00 -2.81 -11.75
N ALA A 16 -13.73 -2.12 -10.65
CA ALA A 16 -13.02 -2.70 -9.50
C ALA A 16 -13.71 -2.40 -8.17
N ASN A 17 -13.46 -3.26 -7.18
CA ASN A 17 -13.82 -3.02 -5.79
C ASN A 17 -12.82 -2.05 -5.16
N ILE A 18 -13.33 -1.04 -4.46
CA ILE A 18 -12.53 0.04 -3.87
C ILE A 18 -12.90 0.19 -2.40
N ILE A 19 -11.88 0.28 -1.55
CA ILE A 19 -12.01 0.57 -0.12
C ILE A 19 -11.91 2.08 0.06
N GLU A 20 -12.99 2.74 0.39
CA GLU A 20 -12.97 4.18 0.64
C GLU A 20 -12.87 4.48 2.13
N ILE A 21 -11.88 5.30 2.46
CA ILE A 21 -11.65 5.77 3.82
C ILE A 21 -12.71 6.80 4.19
N ASN A 22 -13.33 6.62 5.35
CA ASN A 22 -14.11 7.64 6.00
C ASN A 22 -13.22 8.30 7.07
N ALA A 23 -12.89 9.58 6.89
CA ALA A 23 -12.00 10.29 7.79
C ALA A 23 -12.52 10.23 9.23
N ASN A 24 -11.61 9.99 10.19
CA ASN A 24 -11.91 9.83 11.62
C ASN A 24 -12.86 8.66 11.96
N SER A 25 -12.92 7.64 11.11
CA SER A 25 -13.76 6.45 11.31
C SER A 25 -12.97 5.18 11.02
N LEU A 26 -13.19 4.14 11.83
CA LEU A 26 -12.70 2.78 11.58
C LEU A 26 -13.52 2.06 10.49
N VAL A 27 -14.76 2.51 10.25
CA VAL A 27 -15.63 1.96 9.21
C VAL A 27 -15.23 2.54 7.86
N THR A 28 -14.92 1.66 6.92
CA THR A 28 -14.70 2.00 5.50
C THR A 28 -15.98 1.80 4.69
N ARG A 29 -16.09 2.48 3.54
CA ARG A 29 -17.14 2.23 2.56
C ARG A 29 -16.63 1.31 1.46
N HIS A 30 -17.43 0.33 1.09
CA HIS A 30 -17.21 -0.44 -0.13
C HIS A 30 -17.80 0.33 -1.31
N LEU A 31 -16.97 0.55 -2.32
CA LEU A 31 -17.39 1.10 -3.61
C LEU A 31 -17.09 0.10 -4.72
N THR A 32 -17.83 0.23 -5.82
CA THR A 32 -17.49 -0.39 -7.10
C THR A 32 -17.56 0.68 -8.17
N ASP A 33 -16.45 0.98 -8.82
CA ASP A 33 -16.33 2.09 -9.77
C ASP A 33 -15.37 1.73 -10.91
N GLU A 34 -15.39 2.52 -11.98
CA GLU A 34 -14.41 2.41 -13.06
C GLU A 34 -13.05 2.93 -12.62
N VAL A 35 -11.99 2.24 -13.04
CA VAL A 35 -10.58 2.55 -12.77
C VAL A 35 -9.76 2.52 -14.05
N LYS A 36 -8.59 3.16 -14.00
CA LYS A 36 -7.61 3.11 -15.07
C LYS A 36 -6.85 1.79 -15.01
N ILE A 37 -6.48 1.29 -16.19
CA ILE A 37 -5.68 0.09 -16.36
C ILE A 37 -4.48 0.49 -17.22
N ASP A 38 -3.30 0.07 -16.79
CA ASP A 38 -2.06 0.32 -17.50
C ASP A 38 -1.94 -0.55 -18.77
N LYS A 39 -0.83 -0.36 -19.50
CA LYS A 39 -0.51 -1.14 -20.70
C LYS A 39 -0.36 -2.65 -20.47
N ASN A 40 -0.17 -3.09 -19.23
CA ASN A 40 0.04 -4.48 -18.85
C ASN A 40 -1.24 -5.15 -18.32
N GLY A 41 -2.37 -4.43 -18.27
CA GLY A 41 -3.61 -4.97 -17.72
C GLY A 41 -3.73 -4.87 -16.20
N ALA A 42 -2.88 -4.08 -15.54
CA ALA A 42 -2.92 -3.86 -14.09
C ALA A 42 -3.58 -2.52 -13.73
N PHE A 43 -4.11 -2.41 -12.52
CA PHE A 43 -4.63 -1.17 -11.98
C PHE A 43 -3.59 -0.05 -12.01
N GLU A 44 -4.00 1.09 -12.58
CA GLU A 44 -3.22 2.33 -12.59
C GLU A 44 -3.80 3.30 -11.56
N THR A 45 -2.94 3.81 -10.67
CA THR A 45 -3.32 4.78 -9.65
C THR A 45 -3.83 6.08 -10.27
N SER A 46 -4.73 6.79 -9.56
CA SER A 46 -5.33 8.04 -10.05
C SER A 46 -5.28 9.07 -8.94
N ILE A 47 -4.31 9.97 -9.01
CA ILE A 47 -4.08 11.00 -8.00
C ILE A 47 -5.24 12.00 -7.93
N ASP A 48 -5.79 12.34 -9.10
CA ASP A 48 -6.97 13.20 -9.26
C ASP A 48 -8.22 12.64 -8.58
N ARG A 49 -8.39 11.30 -8.60
CA ARG A 49 -9.51 10.62 -7.92
C ARG A 49 -9.14 10.04 -6.56
N ASN A 50 -7.91 10.28 -6.11
CA ASN A 50 -7.32 9.76 -4.89
C ASN A 50 -7.40 8.22 -4.77
N LEU A 51 -7.18 7.50 -5.88
CA LEU A 51 -7.15 6.04 -5.91
C LEU A 51 -5.71 5.54 -5.89
N LEU A 52 -5.34 4.82 -4.84
CA LEU A 52 -3.99 4.32 -4.58
C LEU A 52 -3.98 2.80 -4.45
N LYS A 53 -2.80 2.21 -4.58
CA LYS A 53 -2.56 0.81 -4.27
C LYS A 53 -2.46 0.63 -2.74
N LEU A 54 -2.94 -0.50 -2.25
CA LEU A 54 -2.83 -0.96 -0.88
C LEU A 54 -2.32 -2.40 -0.89
N ALA A 55 -1.30 -2.70 -0.11
CA ALA A 55 -0.73 -4.01 0.08
C ALA A 55 -0.68 -4.35 1.58
N VAL A 56 -1.05 -5.58 1.91
CA VAL A 56 -0.87 -6.18 3.24
C VAL A 56 0.05 -7.38 3.08
N ILE A 57 1.25 -7.30 3.63
CA ILE A 57 2.31 -8.30 3.48
C ILE A 57 2.49 -9.05 4.79
N GLU A 58 2.31 -10.38 4.74
CA GLU A 58 2.53 -11.25 5.90
C GLU A 58 4.02 -11.27 6.28
N ARG A 59 4.32 -11.13 7.58
CA ARG A 59 5.70 -10.93 8.05
C ARG A 59 6.12 -11.75 9.27
N HIS A 60 5.22 -12.53 9.86
CA HIS A 60 5.47 -13.31 11.08
C HIS A 60 5.90 -14.74 10.80
N HIS A 61 5.46 -15.31 9.68
CA HIS A 61 5.63 -16.71 9.33
C HIS A 61 6.31 -16.95 7.98
N MET A 62 6.74 -15.89 7.30
CA MET A 62 7.42 -15.96 5.99
C MET A 62 6.59 -16.73 4.95
N THR A 63 5.26 -16.56 4.98
CA THR A 63 4.34 -17.27 4.07
C THR A 63 4.37 -16.73 2.65
N HIS A 64 4.96 -15.56 2.43
CA HIS A 64 4.94 -14.82 1.16
C HIS A 64 3.53 -14.40 0.72
N ASN A 65 2.54 -14.43 1.62
CA ASN A 65 1.20 -13.97 1.33
C ASN A 65 1.15 -12.44 1.25
N ILE A 66 0.57 -11.95 0.16
CA ILE A 66 0.34 -10.51 -0.08
C ILE A 66 -1.12 -10.32 -0.48
N GLY A 67 -1.85 -9.56 0.33
CA GLY A 67 -3.18 -9.09 -0.01
C GLY A 67 -3.08 -7.74 -0.71
N LEU A 68 -3.71 -7.59 -1.88
CA LEU A 68 -3.70 -6.36 -2.66
C LEU A 68 -5.10 -5.75 -2.77
N GLY A 69 -5.18 -4.43 -2.80
CA GLY A 69 -6.43 -3.70 -2.94
C GLY A 69 -6.26 -2.28 -3.45
N ILE A 70 -7.39 -1.66 -3.79
CA ILE A 70 -7.46 -0.26 -4.19
C ILE A 70 -8.09 0.53 -3.04
N VAL A 71 -7.40 1.58 -2.59
CA VAL A 71 -7.87 2.44 -1.50
C VAL A 71 -8.12 3.85 -2.01
N LYS A 72 -9.21 4.46 -1.54
CA LYS A 72 -9.61 5.83 -1.86
C LYS A 72 -9.59 6.74 -0.64
N GLY A 73 -9.01 7.93 -0.78
CA GLY A 73 -9.12 9.00 0.23
C GLY A 73 -7.93 9.13 1.20
N LEU A 74 -6.80 8.47 0.93
CA LEU A 74 -5.57 8.61 1.72
C LEU A 74 -4.84 9.94 1.52
N GLY A 75 -5.10 10.67 0.43
CA GLY A 75 -4.47 11.97 0.20
C GLY A 75 -3.02 11.96 -0.31
N LEU A 76 -2.41 10.78 -0.54
CA LEU A 76 -1.05 10.71 -1.07
C LEU A 76 -1.02 11.01 -2.58
N THR A 77 0.07 11.62 -3.04
CA THR A 77 0.26 12.02 -4.45
C THR A 77 1.40 11.25 -5.11
N SER A 78 2.65 11.51 -4.75
CA SER A 78 3.85 10.86 -5.31
C SER A 78 4.69 10.21 -4.22
N ARG A 79 4.00 9.43 -3.37
CA ARG A 79 4.56 8.89 -2.13
C ARG A 79 4.00 7.50 -1.82
N ALA A 80 4.74 6.77 -0.99
CA ALA A 80 4.25 5.59 -0.29
C ALA A 80 4.37 5.81 1.23
N ILE A 81 3.46 5.20 1.97
CA ILE A 81 3.50 5.09 3.43
C ILE A 81 3.39 3.62 3.80
N ALA A 82 4.23 3.18 4.74
CA ALA A 82 4.16 1.83 5.26
C ALA A 82 4.23 1.82 6.78
N THR A 83 3.54 0.87 7.40
CA THR A 83 3.50 0.68 8.85
C THR A 83 3.40 -0.81 9.21
N THR A 84 4.02 -1.17 10.32
CA THR A 84 3.93 -2.48 10.98
C THR A 84 2.96 -2.47 12.16
N VAL A 85 2.50 -1.28 12.58
CA VAL A 85 1.44 -1.10 13.57
C VAL A 85 0.09 -1.10 12.84
N SER A 86 -0.55 -2.27 12.82
CA SER A 86 -1.81 -2.50 12.10
C SER A 86 -2.69 -3.48 12.88
N HIS A 87 -3.67 -2.95 13.60
CA HIS A 87 -4.58 -3.74 14.43
C HIS A 87 -5.39 -4.77 13.62
N ASP A 88 -5.51 -6.04 14.03
CA ASP A 88 -4.81 -6.74 15.13
C ASP A 88 -3.80 -7.78 14.63
N SER A 89 -3.59 -7.89 13.31
CA SER A 89 -2.65 -8.85 12.72
C SER A 89 -1.21 -8.35 12.72
N HIS A 90 -1.00 -7.03 12.78
CA HIS A 90 0.31 -6.38 12.75
C HIS A 90 1.20 -6.87 11.61
N ASN A 91 0.61 -7.11 10.43
CA ASN A 91 1.33 -7.32 9.18
C ASN A 91 1.80 -5.97 8.63
N LEU A 92 2.73 -5.99 7.68
CA LEU A 92 3.16 -4.78 7.00
C LEU A 92 2.02 -4.29 6.10
N ILE A 93 1.46 -3.12 6.42
CA ILE A 93 0.56 -2.41 5.52
C ILE A 93 1.35 -1.35 4.77
N ASN A 94 1.18 -1.32 3.45
CA ASN A 94 1.86 -0.39 2.57
C ASN A 94 0.87 0.18 1.56
N ALA A 95 0.76 1.51 1.49
CA ALA A 95 -0.09 2.18 0.52
C ALA A 95 0.73 3.19 -0.27
N GLY A 96 0.50 3.27 -1.58
CA GLY A 96 1.31 4.14 -2.41
C GLY A 96 0.74 4.44 -3.79
N ALA A 97 1.33 5.47 -4.38
CA ALA A 97 1.00 5.94 -5.72
C ALA A 97 1.73 5.19 -6.85
N ASN A 98 2.83 4.50 -6.53
CA ASN A 98 3.63 3.74 -7.49
C ASN A 98 4.37 2.60 -6.78
N ASP A 99 4.75 1.58 -7.55
CA ASP A 99 5.31 0.35 -7.02
C ASP A 99 6.75 0.52 -6.51
N ALA A 100 7.53 1.41 -7.12
CA ALA A 100 8.92 1.66 -6.73
C ALA A 100 9.02 2.28 -5.32
N ASP A 101 8.20 3.29 -5.01
CA ASP A 101 8.16 3.89 -3.67
C ASP A 101 7.58 2.91 -2.64
N MET A 102 6.62 2.07 -3.03
CA MET A 102 6.10 1.02 -2.16
C MET A 102 7.18 -0.03 -1.84
N LEU A 103 7.96 -0.46 -2.84
CA LEU A 103 9.08 -1.38 -2.62
C LEU A 103 10.11 -0.78 -1.68
N ALA A 104 10.55 0.45 -1.95
CA ALA A 104 11.50 1.16 -1.09
C ALA A 104 10.97 1.32 0.35
N ALA A 105 9.67 1.57 0.53
CA ALA A 105 9.07 1.65 1.86
C ALA A 105 9.14 0.31 2.60
N ALA A 106 8.85 -0.80 1.92
CA ALA A 106 8.92 -2.12 2.51
C ALA A 106 10.37 -2.55 2.83
N GLU A 107 11.33 -2.21 1.98
CA GLU A 107 12.76 -2.44 2.22
C GLU A 107 13.26 -1.66 3.43
N VAL A 108 12.88 -0.39 3.57
CA VAL A 108 13.25 0.43 4.73
C VAL A 108 12.62 -0.13 6.01
N ILE A 109 11.33 -0.48 5.99
CA ILE A 109 10.66 -1.13 7.14
C ILE A 109 11.40 -2.39 7.57
N SER A 110 11.80 -3.23 6.62
CA SER A 110 12.61 -4.43 6.91
C SER A 110 13.96 -4.07 7.53
N ALA A 111 14.66 -3.08 6.98
CA ALA A 111 15.96 -2.64 7.48
C ALA A 111 15.91 -2.08 8.91
N ILE A 112 14.88 -1.31 9.25
CA ILE A 112 14.69 -0.74 10.60
C ILE A 112 14.01 -1.71 11.57
N GLN A 113 13.76 -2.95 11.13
CA GLN A 113 13.08 -4.01 11.90
C GLN A 113 11.68 -3.60 12.37
N GLY A 114 11.02 -2.81 11.52
CA GLY A 114 9.66 -2.37 11.70
C GLY A 114 9.50 -0.93 12.21
N GLY A 115 8.32 -0.36 11.96
CA GLY A 115 7.95 0.98 12.36
C GLY A 115 6.97 1.63 11.40
N VAL A 116 7.16 2.91 11.14
CA VAL A 116 6.42 3.69 10.15
C VAL A 116 7.42 4.41 9.24
N VAL A 117 7.20 4.38 7.94
CA VAL A 117 8.03 5.12 6.97
C VAL A 117 7.17 5.83 5.93
N ILE A 118 7.64 7.00 5.49
CA ILE A 118 7.12 7.72 4.34
C ILE A 118 8.24 7.84 3.31
N ILE A 119 8.01 7.34 2.11
CA ILE A 119 8.93 7.41 0.97
C ILE A 119 8.38 8.32 -0.11
N SER A 120 9.27 9.06 -0.78
CA SER A 120 8.94 9.78 -2.01
C SER A 120 10.13 9.77 -2.96
N HIS A 121 9.91 9.32 -4.19
CA HIS A 121 10.95 9.22 -5.22
C HIS A 121 12.19 8.42 -4.72
N GLY A 122 11.93 7.29 -4.06
CA GLY A 122 12.93 6.40 -3.48
C GLY A 122 13.68 6.95 -2.25
N LYS A 123 13.29 8.12 -1.72
CA LYS A 123 13.95 8.75 -0.56
C LYS A 123 13.06 8.70 0.68
N ILE A 124 13.68 8.46 1.83
CA ILE A 124 13.02 8.57 3.15
C ILE A 124 12.70 10.04 3.41
N LEU A 125 11.43 10.36 3.57
CA LEU A 125 10.97 11.67 4.03
C LEU A 125 10.84 11.72 5.56
N ALA A 126 10.36 10.63 6.14
CA ALA A 126 10.25 10.45 7.58
C ALA A 126 10.26 8.96 7.90
N ALA A 127 10.81 8.61 9.06
CA ALA A 127 10.78 7.27 9.61
C ALA A 127 10.61 7.34 11.14
N LEU A 128 9.87 6.39 11.69
CA LEU A 128 9.79 6.11 13.11
C LEU A 128 10.11 4.63 13.27
N GLU A 129 11.25 4.32 13.88
CA GLU A 129 11.71 2.95 14.10
C GLU A 129 11.04 2.37 15.35
N LEU A 130 10.50 1.14 15.24
CA LEU A 130 9.87 0.41 16.34
C LEU A 130 10.39 -1.04 16.38
N PRO A 131 11.70 -1.26 16.61
CA PRO A 131 12.33 -2.57 16.43
C PRO A 131 11.82 -3.68 17.37
N LEU A 132 11.02 -3.33 18.39
CA LEU A 132 10.46 -4.28 19.35
C LEU A 132 9.00 -4.57 19.01
N ALA A 133 8.75 -5.75 18.44
CA ALA A 133 7.43 -6.25 18.04
C ALA A 133 6.67 -5.40 17.01
N GLY A 134 7.26 -4.29 16.56
CA GLY A 134 6.69 -3.39 15.59
C GLY A 134 7.49 -3.43 14.34
#